data_AF-A0A9D9DPZ5-F1
#
_entry.id   AF-A0A9D9DPZ5-F1
#
_cell.length_a   1.000
_cell.length_b   1.000
_cell.length_c   1.000
_cell.angle_alpha   90.00
_cell.angle_beta   90.00
_cell.angle_gamma   90.00
#
_symmetry.space_group_name_H-M   'P 1'
#
loop_
_entity.id
_entity.type
_entity.pdbx_description
1 polymer ?
#
loop_
_entity_poly.entity_id
_entity_poly.type
_entity_poly.pdbx_seq_one_letter_code
_entity_poly.pdbx_strand_id
1 'polypeptide(L)'
;NNACYHPREKNVYINRDFLTPVFHELGHAKNHQSGLSGKILKLAKRVNNKYIVYGIPLAAIFSNKMKPENTDKKLSNSEKTFNILRASTGVLVSLGFLPRLAEEYSASKRGYNMAKEAGLDEKLLNTINKNHKWGFKSYIRGAGMFAIAVTAAIQLKDFLENKMTNYHKRDLIK
;
A
#
# COMPACT_ATOMS: atom_id res chain seq x y z
N ASN A 1 -9.14 -17.56 7.63
CA ASN A 1 -9.61 -16.23 7.16
C ASN A 1 -10.84 -16.41 6.32
N ASN A 2 -12.00 -16.68 6.92
CA ASN A 2 -13.22 -16.86 6.13
C ASN A 2 -14.33 -15.94 6.68
N ALA A 3 -14.05 -14.65 6.82
CA ALA A 3 -15.09 -13.64 6.98
C ALA A 3 -14.75 -12.44 6.08
N CYS A 4 -15.77 -11.75 5.56
CA CYS A 4 -15.58 -10.58 4.69
C CYS A 4 -16.79 -9.64 4.77
N TYR A 5 -16.55 -8.35 4.94
CA TYR A 5 -17.55 -7.30 4.76
C TYR A 5 -17.68 -6.91 3.28
N HIS A 6 -18.89 -6.99 2.74
CA HIS A 6 -19.20 -6.57 1.37
C HIS A 6 -19.87 -5.19 1.37
N PRO A 7 -19.18 -4.11 0.93
CA PRO A 7 -19.67 -2.74 1.09
C PRO A 7 -20.91 -2.39 0.28
N ARG A 8 -21.11 -3.04 -0.87
CA ARG A 8 -22.25 -2.77 -1.76
C ARG A 8 -23.56 -3.31 -1.18
N GLU A 9 -23.50 -4.53 -0.66
CA GLU A 9 -24.66 -5.21 -0.08
C GLU A 9 -24.81 -4.93 1.41
N LYS A 10 -23.80 -4.31 2.03
CA LYS A 10 -23.73 -4.02 3.47
C LYS A 10 -23.82 -5.27 4.34
N ASN A 11 -23.44 -6.43 3.80
CA ASN A 11 -23.47 -7.72 4.47
C ASN A 11 -22.07 -8.11 4.98
N VAL A 12 -22.04 -8.89 6.07
CA VAL A 12 -20.83 -9.59 6.54
C VAL A 12 -21.02 -11.07 6.29
N TYR A 13 -20.15 -11.66 5.46
CA TYR A 13 -20.11 -13.10 5.25
C TYR A 13 -19.20 -13.72 6.29
N ILE A 14 -19.66 -14.81 6.89
CA ILE A 14 -18.99 -15.47 8.01
C ILE A 14 -18.96 -16.96 7.74
N ASN A 15 -17.78 -17.56 7.75
CA ASN A 15 -17.66 -18.98 8.04
C ASN A 15 -17.85 -19.15 9.55
N ARG A 16 -18.89 -19.89 9.91
CA ARG A 16 -19.31 -20.12 11.29
C ARG A 16 -18.21 -20.80 12.13
N ASP A 17 -17.28 -21.50 11.48
CA ASP A 17 -16.12 -22.13 12.13
C ASP A 17 -15.07 -21.11 12.61
N PHE A 18 -15.16 -19.85 12.15
CA PHE A 18 -14.21 -18.78 12.47
C PHE A 18 -14.93 -17.50 12.91
N LEU A 19 -15.37 -17.47 14.17
CA LEU A 19 -15.99 -16.30 14.81
C LEU A 19 -15.01 -15.14 15.07
N THR A 20 -13.72 -15.43 15.24
CA THR A 20 -12.70 -14.41 15.56
C THR A 20 -12.54 -13.30 14.50
N PRO A 21 -12.48 -13.58 13.19
CA PRO A 21 -12.40 -12.51 12.17
C PRO A 21 -13.70 -11.72 11.97
N VAL A 22 -14.86 -12.21 12.47
CA VAL A 22 -16.16 -11.53 12.29
C VAL A 22 -16.13 -10.10 12.84
N PHE A 23 -15.54 -9.92 14.01
CA PHE A 23 -15.50 -8.62 14.65
C PHE A 23 -14.67 -7.60 13.86
N HIS A 24 -13.59 -8.03 13.20
CA HIS A 24 -12.83 -7.17 12.30
C HIS A 24 -13.71 -6.65 11.14
N GLU A 25 -14.49 -7.55 10.53
CA GLU A 25 -15.41 -7.19 9.44
C GLU A 25 -16.57 -6.30 9.90
N LEU A 26 -17.10 -6.52 11.11
CA LEU A 26 -18.07 -5.60 11.73
C LEU A 26 -17.44 -4.22 11.99
N GLY A 27 -16.15 -4.18 12.34
CA GLY A 27 -15.36 -2.95 12.42
C GLY A 27 -15.31 -2.21 11.07
N HIS A 28 -15.12 -2.92 9.97
CA HIS A 28 -15.23 -2.36 8.62
C HIS A 28 -16.63 -1.83 8.32
N ALA A 29 -17.68 -2.56 8.70
CA ALA A 29 -19.07 -2.10 8.54
C ALA A 29 -19.33 -0.78 9.29
N LYS A 30 -18.85 -0.66 10.54
CA LYS A 30 -18.95 0.59 11.32
C LYS A 30 -18.12 1.73 10.72
N ASN A 31 -16.92 1.44 10.19
CA ASN A 31 -16.14 2.42 9.41
C ASN A 31 -16.88 2.88 8.15
N HIS A 32 -17.57 1.96 7.48
CA HIS A 32 -18.32 2.26 6.27
C HIS A 32 -19.53 3.16 6.54
N GLN A 33 -20.16 3.00 7.71
CA GLN A 33 -21.30 3.78 8.19
C GLN A 33 -20.89 5.11 8.85
N SER A 34 -19.64 5.28 9.30
CA SER A 34 -19.19 6.55 9.87
C SER A 34 -19.19 7.67 8.82
N GLY A 35 -19.86 8.79 9.12
CA GLY A 35 -20.19 9.89 8.20
C GLY A 35 -19.01 10.50 7.44
N LEU A 36 -18.57 11.69 7.82
CA LEU A 36 -17.56 12.44 7.05
C LEU A 36 -16.18 11.74 7.04
N SER A 37 -15.77 11.16 8.16
CA SER A 37 -14.49 10.45 8.31
C SER A 37 -14.40 9.18 7.46
N GLY A 38 -15.49 8.42 7.34
CA GLY A 38 -15.55 7.24 6.47
C GLY A 38 -15.52 7.61 4.98
N LYS A 39 -16.13 8.74 4.59
CA LYS A 39 -16.08 9.26 3.21
C LYS A 39 -14.67 9.72 2.83
N ILE A 40 -14.00 10.47 3.71
CA ILE A 40 -12.62 10.93 3.50
C ILE A 40 -11.67 9.74 3.38
N LEU A 41 -11.80 8.73 4.25
CA LEU A 41 -10.97 7.53 4.20
C LEU A 41 -11.19 6.71 2.92
N LYS A 42 -12.44 6.59 2.45
CA LYS A 42 -12.75 5.93 1.17
C LYS A 42 -12.15 6.66 -0.02
N LEU A 43 -12.24 7.99 -0.03
CA LEU A 43 -11.66 8.82 -1.09
C LEU A 43 -10.13 8.69 -1.09
N ALA A 44 -9.51 8.82 0.09
CA ALA A 44 -8.08 8.64 0.28
C ALA A 44 -7.62 7.26 -0.22
N LYS A 45 -8.35 6.18 0.10
CA LYS A 45 -8.05 4.84 -0.43
C LYS A 45 -8.18 4.73 -1.95
N ARG A 46 -9.27 5.26 -2.53
CA ARG A 46 -9.52 5.13 -3.97
C ARG A 46 -8.46 5.87 -4.79
N VAL A 47 -8.10 7.07 -4.36
CA VAL A 47 -7.08 7.90 -5.03
C VAL A 47 -5.68 7.35 -4.75
N ASN A 48 -5.36 7.02 -3.50
CA ASN A 48 -4.02 6.50 -3.15
C ASN A 48 -3.75 5.14 -3.77
N ASN A 49 -4.67 4.18 -3.69
CA ASN A 49 -4.37 2.84 -4.18
C ASN A 49 -4.15 2.84 -5.69
N LYS A 50 -5.04 3.48 -6.46
CA LYS A 50 -4.94 3.45 -7.93
C LYS A 50 -3.70 4.20 -8.43
N TYR A 51 -3.45 5.40 -7.92
CA TYR A 51 -2.41 6.26 -8.48
C TYR A 51 -1.11 6.19 -7.68
N ILE A 52 -1.14 6.25 -6.35
CA ILE A 52 0.10 6.34 -5.54
C ILE A 52 0.73 4.96 -5.31
N VAL A 53 -0.07 3.93 -5.06
CA VAL A 53 0.45 2.58 -4.78
C VAL A 53 0.74 1.80 -6.05
N TYR A 54 -0.02 2.00 -7.14
CA TYR A 54 0.19 1.24 -8.39
C TYR A 54 0.65 2.12 -9.56
N GLY A 55 -0.05 3.23 -9.84
CA GLY A 55 0.24 4.06 -11.02
C GLY A 55 1.64 4.68 -11.03
N ILE A 56 1.99 5.45 -10.00
CA ILE A 56 3.29 6.13 -9.87
C ILE A 56 4.45 5.12 -9.86
N PRO A 57 4.39 3.99 -9.12
CA PRO A 57 5.42 2.97 -9.15
C PRO A 57 5.64 2.35 -10.52
N LEU A 58 4.56 1.97 -11.21
CA LEU A 58 4.68 1.42 -12.56
C LEU A 58 5.29 2.46 -13.50
N ALA A 59 4.83 3.71 -13.45
CA ALA A 59 5.41 4.79 -14.25
C ALA A 59 6.90 5.02 -13.93
N ALA A 60 7.29 5.00 -12.65
CA ALA A 60 8.67 5.14 -12.22
C ALA A 60 9.56 3.96 -12.66
N ILE A 61 9.04 2.74 -12.56
CA ILE A 61 9.72 1.52 -13.01
C ILE A 61 9.88 1.55 -14.53
N PHE A 62 8.85 1.88 -15.31
CA PHE A 62 8.94 1.83 -16.78
C PHE A 62 9.54 3.08 -17.42
N SER A 63 9.78 4.13 -16.65
CA SER A 63 10.43 5.35 -17.16
C SER A 63 11.95 5.32 -17.02
N ASN A 64 12.61 6.06 -17.89
CA ASN A 64 14.05 6.21 -17.89
C ASN A 64 14.42 7.38 -16.98
N LYS A 65 15.54 7.24 -16.26
CA LYS A 65 16.15 8.39 -15.59
C LYS A 65 16.51 9.42 -16.67
N MET A 66 16.04 10.65 -16.50
CA MET A 66 16.37 11.73 -17.43
C MET A 66 17.87 12.02 -17.35
N LYS A 67 18.52 12.02 -18.52
CA LYS A 67 19.95 12.31 -18.69
C LYS A 67 20.08 13.56 -19.57
N PRO A 68 21.15 14.36 -19.40
CA PRO A 68 21.36 15.49 -20.28
C PRO A 68 21.56 15.02 -21.72
N GLU A 69 20.99 15.78 -22.66
CA GLU A 69 20.98 15.47 -24.09
C GLU A 69 22.40 15.45 -24.69
N ASN A 70 23.30 16.30 -24.17
CA ASN A 70 24.74 16.36 -24.46
C ASN A 70 25.52 16.70 -23.18
N THR A 71 26.84 16.45 -23.16
CA THR A 71 27.72 16.73 -22.00
C THR A 71 27.66 18.16 -21.51
N ASP A 72 27.36 19.12 -22.38
CA ASP A 72 27.39 20.55 -22.07
C ASP A 72 26.03 21.11 -21.65
N LYS A 73 24.94 20.38 -21.91
CA LYS A 73 23.59 20.79 -21.47
C LYS A 73 23.34 20.29 -20.04
N LYS A 74 22.77 21.14 -19.20
CA LYS A 74 22.28 20.74 -17.87
C LYS A 74 20.82 20.30 -17.97
N LEU A 75 20.40 19.38 -17.11
CA LEU A 75 18.99 19.04 -16.93
C LEU A 75 18.19 20.30 -16.57
N SER A 76 17.03 20.44 -17.20
CA SER A 76 16.00 21.41 -16.85
C SER A 76 15.42 21.12 -15.46
N ASN A 77 14.73 22.11 -14.88
CA ASN A 77 14.13 21.96 -13.56
C ASN A 77 13.05 20.87 -13.52
N SER A 78 12.29 20.69 -14.62
CA SER A 78 11.29 19.63 -14.72
C SER A 78 11.92 18.24 -14.75
N GLU A 79 13.01 18.04 -15.48
CA GLU A 79 13.72 16.75 -15.54
C GLU A 79 14.39 16.41 -14.20
N LYS A 80 14.94 17.41 -13.49
CA LYS A 80 15.46 17.23 -12.13
C LYS A 80 14.35 16.80 -11.17
N THR A 81 13.22 17.50 -11.19
CA THR A 81 12.06 17.17 -10.36
C THR A 81 11.55 15.77 -10.67
N PHE A 82 11.45 15.41 -11.95
CA PHE A 82 11.07 14.06 -12.36
C PHE A 82 12.02 13.00 -11.78
N ASN A 83 13.34 13.21 -11.90
CA ASN A 83 14.34 12.30 -11.34
C ASN A 83 14.23 12.18 -9.82
N ILE A 84 13.96 13.27 -9.10
CA ILE A 84 13.73 13.28 -7.65
C ILE A 84 12.47 12.48 -7.29
N LEU A 85 11.36 12.69 -8.00
CA LEU A 85 10.11 11.97 -7.77
C LEU A 85 10.26 10.47 -8.05
N ARG A 86 10.94 10.12 -9.15
CA ARG A 86 11.26 8.73 -9.50
C ARG A 86 12.11 8.07 -8.41
N ALA A 87 13.16 8.74 -7.94
CA ALA A 87 14.02 8.23 -6.87
C ALA A 87 13.27 8.09 -5.52
N SER A 88 12.31 8.97 -5.26
CA SER A 88 11.51 8.97 -4.02
C SER A 88 10.30 8.05 -4.07
N THR A 89 10.09 7.32 -5.17
CA THR A 89 8.84 6.57 -5.39
C THR A 89 8.59 5.49 -4.34
N GLY A 90 9.63 4.80 -3.83
CA GLY A 90 9.48 3.84 -2.73
C GLY A 90 8.91 4.48 -1.45
N VAL A 91 9.30 5.73 -1.14
CA VAL A 91 8.78 6.49 0.01
C VAL A 91 7.34 6.90 -0.25
N LEU A 92 7.03 7.42 -1.45
CA LEU A 92 5.67 7.82 -1.83
C LEU A 92 4.69 6.64 -1.73
N VAL A 93 5.10 5.46 -2.16
CA VAL A 93 4.35 4.21 -2.02
C VAL A 93 4.08 3.86 -0.56
N SER A 94 5.12 3.94 0.29
CA SER A 94 5.00 3.67 1.72
C SER A 94 3.96 4.60 2.37
N LEU A 95 4.00 5.89 2.04
CA LEU A 95 3.02 6.88 2.49
C LEU A 95 1.63 6.62 1.90
N GLY A 96 1.57 6.13 0.66
CA GLY A 96 0.34 5.73 -0.03
C GLY A 96 -0.45 4.65 0.71
N PHE A 97 0.21 3.76 1.46
CA PHE A 97 -0.44 2.73 2.27
C PHE A 97 -1.04 3.26 3.59
N LEU A 98 -0.70 4.46 4.05
CA LEU A 98 -1.16 4.99 5.33
C LEU A 98 -2.69 4.99 5.49
N PRO A 99 -3.50 5.42 4.51
CA PRO A 99 -4.96 5.34 4.65
C PRO A 99 -5.48 3.91 4.78
N ARG A 100 -4.84 2.94 4.10
CA ARG A 100 -5.21 1.53 4.23
C ARG A 100 -4.86 1.01 5.64
N LEU A 101 -3.65 1.29 6.12
CA LEU A 101 -3.23 0.91 7.47
C LEU A 101 -4.15 1.53 8.54
N ALA A 102 -4.51 2.81 8.39
CA ALA A 102 -5.43 3.48 9.30
C ALA A 102 -6.82 2.81 9.32
N GLU A 103 -7.32 2.36 8.15
CA GLU A 103 -8.59 1.63 8.06
C GLU A 103 -8.53 0.26 8.76
N GLU A 104 -7.51 -0.53 8.47
CA GLU A 104 -7.30 -1.87 9.06
C GLU A 104 -7.16 -1.80 10.59
N TYR A 105 -6.44 -0.79 11.07
CA TYR A 105 -6.31 -0.51 12.50
C TYR A 105 -7.64 -0.07 13.11
N SER A 106 -8.36 0.87 12.47
CA SER A 106 -9.67 1.34 12.94
C SER A 106 -10.69 0.20 12.99
N ALA A 107 -10.72 -0.65 11.96
CA ALA A 107 -11.60 -1.81 11.90
C ALA A 107 -11.29 -2.78 13.04
N SER A 108 -10.02 -3.12 13.24
CA SER A 108 -9.57 -3.97 14.34
C SER A 108 -9.94 -3.42 15.72
N LYS A 109 -9.78 -2.11 15.94
CA LYS A 109 -10.11 -1.45 17.21
C LYS A 109 -11.62 -1.44 17.46
N ARG A 110 -12.40 -1.04 16.47
CA ARG A 110 -13.88 -0.99 16.57
C ARG A 110 -14.46 -2.40 16.74
N GLY A 111 -13.93 -3.37 16.00
CA GLY A 111 -14.31 -4.78 16.13
C GLY A 111 -14.04 -5.34 17.51
N TYR A 112 -12.85 -5.08 18.06
CA TYR A 112 -12.53 -5.50 19.42
C TYR A 112 -13.44 -4.86 20.48
N ASN A 113 -13.80 -3.58 20.32
CA ASN A 113 -14.75 -2.93 21.21
C ASN A 113 -16.15 -3.56 21.13
N MET A 114 -16.63 -3.89 19.93
CA MET A 114 -17.90 -4.61 19.77
C MET A 114 -17.85 -6.01 20.40
N ALA A 115 -16.72 -6.71 20.30
CA ALA A 115 -16.53 -8.00 20.94
C ALA A 115 -16.65 -7.89 22.47
N LYS A 116 -16.09 -6.82 23.05
CA LYS A 116 -16.24 -6.51 24.47
C LYS A 116 -17.69 -6.19 24.84
N GLU A 117 -18.34 -5.32 24.06
CA GLU A 117 -19.74 -4.92 24.27
C GLU A 117 -20.70 -6.12 24.16
N ALA A 118 -20.37 -7.12 23.33
CA ALA A 118 -21.12 -8.35 23.18
C ALA A 118 -20.95 -9.35 24.34
N GLY A 119 -20.13 -9.03 25.35
CA GLY A 119 -19.96 -9.87 26.54
C GLY A 119 -19.17 -11.16 26.31
N LEU A 120 -18.28 -11.19 25.32
CA LEU A 120 -17.43 -12.36 25.08
C LEU A 120 -16.44 -12.59 26.23
N ASP A 121 -16.13 -13.86 26.49
CA ASP A 121 -15.18 -14.25 27.53
C ASP A 121 -13.75 -13.75 27.22
N GLU A 122 -12.95 -13.61 28.27
CA GLU A 122 -11.61 -13.02 28.17
C GLU A 122 -10.67 -13.83 27.26
N LYS A 123 -10.80 -15.17 27.23
CA LYS A 123 -9.97 -16.03 26.38
C LYS A 123 -10.29 -15.77 24.91
N LEU A 124 -11.56 -15.60 24.56
CA LEU A 124 -11.98 -15.27 23.21
C LEU A 124 -11.57 -13.83 22.82
N LEU A 125 -11.73 -12.86 23.73
CA LEU A 125 -11.27 -11.47 23.52
C LEU A 125 -9.76 -11.40 23.26
N ASN A 126 -8.96 -12.16 24.02
CA ASN A 126 -7.51 -12.24 23.82
C ASN A 126 -7.14 -12.86 22.47
N THR A 127 -7.89 -13.89 22.05
CA THR A 127 -7.72 -14.51 20.74
C THR A 127 -8.06 -13.53 19.60
N ILE A 128 -9.16 -12.80 19.71
CA ILE A 128 -9.56 -11.75 18.75
C ILE A 128 -8.46 -10.69 18.64
N ASN A 129 -8.00 -10.14 19.77
CA ASN A 129 -6.95 -9.11 19.80
C ASN A 129 -5.64 -9.62 19.17
N LYS A 130 -5.24 -10.86 19.47
CA LYS A 130 -4.06 -11.49 18.87
C LYS A 130 -4.20 -11.59 17.36
N ASN A 131 -5.33 -12.10 16.86
CA ASN A 131 -5.59 -12.25 15.43
C ASN A 131 -5.63 -10.89 14.70
N HIS A 132 -6.28 -9.88 15.28
CA HIS A 132 -6.29 -8.52 14.74
C HIS A 132 -4.87 -7.93 14.65
N LYS A 133 -4.05 -8.09 15.69
CA LYS A 133 -2.64 -7.63 15.69
C LYS A 133 -1.83 -8.35 14.61
N TRP A 134 -2.02 -9.65 14.43
CA TRP A 134 -1.35 -10.42 13.38
C TRP A 134 -1.77 -9.97 11.99
N GLY A 135 -3.07 -9.79 11.76
CA GLY A 135 -3.61 -9.24 10.51
C GLY A 135 -3.02 -7.87 10.20
N PHE A 136 -3.04 -6.96 11.17
CA PHE A 136 -2.48 -5.62 10.99
C PHE A 136 -0.96 -5.63 10.71
N LYS A 137 -0.19 -6.48 11.42
CA LYS A 137 1.24 -6.68 11.13
C LYS A 137 1.47 -7.19 9.71
N SER A 138 0.61 -8.06 9.19
CA SER A 138 0.72 -8.55 7.80
C SER A 138 0.56 -7.42 6.78
N TYR A 139 -0.34 -6.47 7.03
CA TYR A 139 -0.49 -5.27 6.18
C TYR A 139 0.73 -4.35 6.24
N ILE A 140 1.30 -4.10 7.44
CA ILE A 140 2.54 -3.31 7.58
C ILE A 140 3.68 -3.97 6.81
N ARG A 141 3.86 -5.28 6.97
CA ARG A 141 4.88 -6.05 6.25
C ARG A 141 4.66 -5.98 4.73
N GLY A 142 3.43 -6.15 4.28
CA GLY A 142 3.08 -6.03 2.86
C GLY A 142 3.43 -4.66 2.28
N ALA A 143 3.08 -3.58 2.99
CA ALA A 143 3.43 -2.21 2.59
C ALA A 143 4.94 -2.00 2.49
N GLY A 144 5.70 -2.46 3.50
CA GLY A 144 7.16 -2.36 3.53
C GLY A 144 7.83 -3.17 2.40
N MET A 145 7.42 -4.43 2.22
CA MET A 145 7.95 -5.28 1.14
C MET A 145 7.66 -4.67 -0.24
N PHE A 146 6.46 -4.12 -0.44
CA PHE A 146 6.10 -3.51 -1.71
C PHE A 146 6.95 -2.26 -2.00
N ALA A 147 7.18 -1.40 -1.01
CA ALA A 147 8.07 -0.24 -1.15
C ALA A 147 9.52 -0.62 -1.46
N ILE A 148 10.04 -1.67 -0.81
CA ILE A 148 11.38 -2.22 -1.09
C ILE A 148 11.43 -2.76 -2.52
N ALA A 149 10.43 -3.54 -2.93
CA ALA A 149 10.37 -4.14 -4.26
C ALA A 149 10.36 -3.06 -5.37
N VAL A 150 9.58 -2.00 -5.20
CA VAL A 150 9.54 -0.87 -6.14
C VAL A 150 10.91 -0.18 -6.25
N THR A 151 11.55 0.08 -5.11
CA THR A 151 12.88 0.71 -5.07
C THR A 151 13.93 -0.17 -5.76
N ALA A 152 13.92 -1.47 -5.46
CA ALA A 152 14.82 -2.44 -6.09
C ALA A 152 14.58 -2.55 -7.60
N ALA A 153 13.33 -2.55 -8.05
CA ALA A 153 12.98 -2.62 -9.47
C ALA A 153 13.50 -1.40 -10.25
N ILE A 154 13.35 -0.19 -9.69
CA ILE A 154 13.88 1.04 -10.27
C ILE A 154 15.40 0.98 -10.40
N GLN A 155 16.10 0.56 -9.33
CA GLN A 155 17.56 0.45 -9.32
C GLN A 155 18.07 -0.62 -10.30
N LEU A 156 17.39 -1.77 -10.35
CA LEU A 156 17.72 -2.84 -11.28
C LEU A 156 17.57 -2.39 -12.73
N LYS A 157 16.50 -1.67 -13.05
CA LYS A 157 16.34 -1.09 -14.39
C LYS A 157 17.47 -0.13 -14.74
N ASP A 158 17.78 0.81 -13.85
CA ASP A 158 18.85 1.79 -14.09
C ASP A 158 20.20 1.09 -14.32
N PHE A 159 20.47 0.02 -13.56
CA PHE A 159 21.65 -0.81 -13.75
C PHE A 159 21.67 -1.47 -15.14
N LEU A 160 20.57 -2.09 -15.56
CA LEU A 160 20.46 -2.75 -16.86
C LEU A 160 20.60 -1.75 -18.03
N GLU A 161 19.97 -0.58 -17.94
CA GLU A 161 20.08 0.48 -18.96
C GLU A 161 21.51 0.99 -19.12
N ASN A 162 22.20 1.23 -18.00
CA ASN A 162 23.59 1.67 -18.04
C ASN A 162 24.50 0.58 -18.63
N LYS A 163 24.27 -0.69 -18.29
CA LYS A 163 25.02 -1.82 -18.86
C LYS A 163 24.81 -1.92 -20.37
N MET A 164 23.56 -1.82 -20.86
CA MET A 164 23.22 -1.87 -22.28
C MET A 164 23.81 -0.70 -23.07
N THR A 165 23.74 0.51 -22.49
CA THR A 165 24.35 1.72 -23.10
C THR A 165 25.87 1.56 -23.24
N ASN A 166 26.53 1.05 -22.20
CA ASN A 166 27.98 0.85 -22.20
C ASN A 166 28.44 -0.31 -23.09
N TYR A 167 27.56 -1.28 -23.37
CA TYR A 167 27.81 -2.35 -24.34
C TYR A 167 27.77 -1.79 -25.77
N HIS A 168 26.68 -1.11 -26.14
CA HIS A 168 26.55 -0.50 -27.48
C HIS A 168 27.68 0.49 -27.81
N LYS A 169 28.11 1.31 -26.84
CA LYS A 169 29.25 2.22 -27.05
C LYS A 169 30.56 1.50 -27.35
N ARG A 170 30.76 0.28 -26.84
CA ARG A 170 31.99 -0.50 -27.09
C ARG A 170 32.00 -1.15 -28.46
N ASP A 171 30.84 -1.54 -28.99
CA ASP A 171 30.74 -2.14 -30.32
C ASP A 171 30.88 -1.10 -31.45
N LEU A 172 30.56 0.18 -31.18
CA LEU A 172 30.73 1.28 -32.15
C LEU A 172 32.18 1.81 -32.27
N ILE A 173 33.09 1.37 -31.39
CA ILE A 173 34.51 1.82 -31.35
C ILE A 173 35.44 0.74 -31.94
N LYS A 174 34.91 -0.43 -32.33
CA LYS A 174 35.64 -1.48 -33.05
C LYS A 174 35.37 -1.41 -34.54
#